data_AF-A0A1I8IRB7-F1
#
_entry.id   AF-A0A1I8IRB7-F1
#
_cell.length_a   1.000
_cell.length_b   1.000
_cell.length_c   1.000
_cell.angle_alpha   90.00
_cell.angle_beta   90.00
_cell.angle_gamma   90.00
#
_symmetry.space_group_name_H-M   'P 1'
#
loop_
_entity.id
_entity.type
_entity.pdbx_description
1 polymer ?
#
loop_
_entity_poly.entity_id
_entity_poly.type
_entity_poly.pdbx_seq_one_letter_code
_entity_poly.pdbx_strand_id
1 'polypeptide(L)'
;MATISFHQICITVLSLGLACGIIACASSSWQMSWNARGSGLFDLPNNSEGNSVKALTIIGVAFLAFGLLLEILMIVSNTFKLSKAVNLLCLVCCIIAVAGLLIGLIVYAAKFSYGGYSVWLLTASTVFAIEALFFYIIQWRCA
;
A
#
# COMPACT_ATOMS: atom_id res chain seq x y z
N MET A 1 -24.63 16.40 -13.92
CA MET A 1 -23.17 16.63 -13.75
C MET A 1 -22.76 15.83 -12.53
N ALA A 2 -22.06 14.70 -12.72
CA ALA A 2 -21.60 13.88 -11.59
C ALA A 2 -20.39 14.58 -10.96
N THR A 3 -20.59 15.25 -9.83
CA THR A 3 -19.49 15.79 -9.03
C THR A 3 -18.81 14.62 -8.33
N ILE A 4 -17.66 14.19 -8.86
CA ILE A 4 -16.83 13.17 -8.21
C ILE A 4 -16.35 13.75 -6.88
N SER A 5 -16.68 13.08 -5.77
CA SER A 5 -16.24 13.52 -4.45
C SER A 5 -14.81 13.07 -4.18
N PHE A 6 -14.09 13.81 -3.34
CA PHE A 6 -12.71 13.50 -2.96
C PHE A 6 -12.54 12.07 -2.43
N HIS A 7 -13.47 11.66 -1.58
CA HIS A 7 -13.55 10.30 -1.02
C HIS A 7 -13.68 9.22 -2.11
N GLN A 8 -14.41 9.49 -3.21
CA GLN A 8 -14.52 8.53 -4.31
C GLN A 8 -13.16 8.32 -5.02
N ILE A 9 -12.39 9.39 -5.22
CA ILE A 9 -11.04 9.30 -5.81
C ILE A 9 -10.13 8.51 -4.86
N CYS A 10 -10.10 8.86 -3.57
CA CYS A 10 -9.30 8.14 -2.57
C CYS A 10 -9.63 6.64 -2.54
N ILE A 11 -10.91 6.26 -2.59
CA ILE A 11 -11.33 4.85 -2.64
C ILE A 11 -10.79 4.15 -3.89
N THR A 12 -10.90 4.78 -5.07
CA THR A 12 -10.39 4.17 -6.31
C THR A 12 -8.87 3.96 -6.25
N VAL A 13 -8.13 4.93 -5.75
CA VAL A 13 -6.66 4.85 -5.65
C VAL A 13 -6.23 3.83 -4.60
N LEU A 14 -6.84 3.86 -3.41
CA LEU A 14 -6.55 2.91 -2.33
C LEU A 14 -6.92 1.48 -2.72
N SER A 15 -8.03 1.27 -3.46
CA SER A 15 -8.42 -0.06 -3.94
C SER A 15 -7.47 -0.62 -5.00
N LEU A 16 -7.02 0.21 -5.96
CA LEU A 16 -5.99 -0.18 -6.93
C LEU A 16 -4.66 -0.49 -6.24
N GLY A 17 -4.24 0.36 -5.29
CA GLY A 17 -3.05 0.14 -4.49
C GLY A 17 -3.14 -1.16 -3.67
N LEU A 18 -4.28 -1.43 -3.03
CA LEU A 18 -4.50 -2.64 -2.27
C LEU A 18 -4.51 -3.89 -3.16
N ALA A 19 -5.18 -3.85 -4.31
CA ALA A 19 -5.21 -4.96 -5.24
C ALA A 19 -3.79 -5.31 -5.73
N CYS A 20 -3.01 -4.31 -6.15
CA CYS A 20 -1.62 -4.49 -6.53
C CYS A 20 -0.78 -5.06 -5.38
N GLY A 21 -0.98 -4.56 -4.15
CA GLY A 21 -0.26 -5.01 -2.96
C GLY A 21 -0.57 -6.46 -2.59
N ILE A 22 -1.84 -6.86 -2.61
CA ILE A 22 -2.26 -8.25 -2.34
C ILE A 22 -1.69 -9.19 -3.41
N ILE A 23 -1.81 -8.83 -4.69
CA ILE A 23 -1.29 -9.66 -5.79
C ILE A 23 0.24 -9.75 -5.68
N ALA A 24 0.94 -8.66 -5.35
CA ALA A 24 2.36 -8.69 -5.08
C ALA A 24 2.71 -9.69 -3.96
N CYS A 25 2.03 -9.63 -2.81
CA CYS A 25 2.25 -10.54 -1.69
C CYS A 25 1.94 -12.01 -2.01
N ALA A 26 0.92 -12.27 -2.82
CA ALA A 26 0.44 -13.63 -3.12
C ALA A 26 1.15 -14.30 -4.30
N SER A 27 1.80 -13.53 -5.17
CA SER A 27 2.43 -14.05 -6.39
C SER A 27 3.83 -14.61 -6.15
N SER A 28 4.15 -15.68 -6.86
CA SER A 28 5.45 -16.38 -6.81
C SER A 28 6.48 -15.80 -7.79
N SER A 29 6.62 -14.47 -7.85
CA SER A 29 7.52 -13.81 -8.80
C SER A 29 8.30 -12.66 -8.17
N TRP A 30 8.75 -12.82 -6.92
CA TRP A 30 9.61 -11.87 -6.26
C TRP A 30 11.04 -11.97 -6.78
N GLN A 31 11.66 -13.15 -6.74
CA GLN A 31 12.97 -13.36 -7.36
C GLN A 31 12.82 -14.24 -8.60
N MET A 32 13.40 -13.78 -9.70
CA MET A 32 13.52 -14.55 -10.93
C MET A 32 14.87 -15.27 -10.95
N SER A 33 14.84 -16.60 -11.01
CA SER A 33 16.02 -17.41 -11.30
C SER A 33 15.85 -18.01 -12.70
N TRP A 34 16.89 -17.91 -13.53
CA TRP A 34 16.87 -18.40 -14.92
C TRP A 34 16.48 -19.88 -15.06
N ASN A 35 16.64 -20.69 -14.00
CA ASN A 35 16.39 -22.12 -14.00
C ASN A 35 15.35 -22.61 -12.97
N ALA A 36 14.63 -21.73 -12.29
CA ALA A 36 13.65 -22.14 -11.28
C ALA A 36 12.34 -21.34 -11.36
N ARG A 37 11.24 -21.96 -10.90
CA ARG A 37 9.99 -21.22 -10.64
C ARG A 37 10.31 -20.05 -9.71
N GLY A 38 9.79 -18.87 -10.03
CA GLY A 38 10.03 -17.66 -9.24
C GLY A 38 9.68 -17.89 -7.76
N SER A 39 10.45 -17.30 -6.87
CA SER A 39 10.18 -17.38 -5.42
C SER A 39 9.10 -16.38 -5.03
N GLY A 40 8.23 -16.76 -4.08
CA GLY A 40 7.25 -15.84 -3.50
C GLY A 40 7.85 -14.97 -2.39
N LEU A 41 7.05 -14.02 -1.89
CA LEU A 41 7.43 -13.15 -0.76
C LEU A 41 7.89 -13.96 0.47
N PHE A 42 7.16 -15.02 0.78
CA PHE A 42 7.43 -15.86 1.95
C PHE A 42 8.61 -16.82 1.75
N ASP A 43 8.99 -17.06 0.50
CA ASP A 43 10.15 -17.89 0.12
C ASP A 43 11.47 -17.11 0.17
N LEU A 44 11.43 -15.79 0.40
CA LEU A 44 12.65 -15.00 0.62
C LEU A 44 13.47 -15.56 1.78
N PRO A 45 14.81 -15.43 1.76
CA PRO A 45 15.68 -15.98 2.79
C PRO A 45 15.26 -15.55 4.20
N ASN A 46 15.28 -16.49 5.14
CA ASN A 46 14.99 -16.22 6.56
C ASN A 46 16.19 -15.57 7.27
N ASN A 47 16.65 -14.44 6.73
CA ASN A 47 17.62 -13.56 7.35
C ASN A 47 16.95 -12.23 7.76
N SER A 48 17.67 -11.38 8.48
CA SER A 48 17.13 -10.09 8.97
C SER A 48 16.51 -9.26 7.84
N GLU A 49 17.16 -9.23 6.67
CA GLU A 49 16.73 -8.44 5.51
C GLU A 49 15.46 -9.00 4.87
N GLY A 50 15.41 -10.30 4.58
CA GLY A 50 14.25 -10.96 4.01
C GLY A 50 13.04 -10.90 4.93
N ASN A 51 13.25 -11.08 6.24
CA ASN A 51 12.19 -10.92 7.24
C ASN A 51 11.69 -9.48 7.33
N SER A 52 12.57 -8.49 7.18
CA SER A 52 12.19 -7.07 7.16
C SER A 52 11.33 -6.76 5.92
N VAL A 53 11.71 -7.25 4.74
CA VAL A 53 10.89 -7.10 3.52
C VAL A 53 9.51 -7.72 3.69
N LYS A 54 9.43 -8.96 4.21
CA LYS A 54 8.16 -9.65 4.49
C LYS A 54 7.28 -8.81 5.43
N ALA A 55 7.83 -8.41 6.57
CA ALA A 55 7.09 -7.66 7.59
C ALA A 55 6.61 -6.29 7.10
N LEU A 56 7.51 -5.49 6.51
CA LEU A 56 7.21 -4.14 6.04
C LEU A 56 6.20 -4.14 4.89
N THR A 57 6.30 -5.12 3.99
CA THR A 57 5.32 -5.30 2.92
C THR A 57 3.93 -5.62 3.47
N ILE A 58 3.83 -6.57 4.40
CA ILE A 58 2.55 -6.96 5.01
C ILE A 58 1.94 -5.81 5.81
N ILE A 59 2.74 -5.12 6.62
CA ILE A 59 2.31 -3.94 7.37
C ILE A 59 1.79 -2.88 6.39
N GLY A 60 2.54 -2.60 5.33
CA GLY A 60 2.16 -1.63 4.30
C GLY A 60 0.80 -1.91 3.67
N VAL A 61 0.60 -3.16 3.22
CA VAL A 61 -0.66 -3.60 2.60
C VAL A 61 -1.82 -3.63 3.61
N ALA A 62 -1.57 -4.02 4.86
CA ALA A 62 -2.58 -4.02 5.90
C ALA A 62 -3.09 -2.61 6.23
N PHE A 63 -2.19 -1.63 6.34
CA PHE A 63 -2.55 -0.24 6.58
C PHE A 63 -3.24 0.41 5.36
N LEU A 64 -2.92 -0.01 4.13
CA LEU A 64 -3.73 0.34 2.95
C LEU A 64 -5.16 -0.18 3.05
N ALA A 65 -5.34 -1.45 3.43
CA ALA A 65 -6.67 -2.04 3.60
C ALA A 65 -7.47 -1.32 4.69
N PHE A 66 -6.83 -0.99 5.80
CA PHE A 66 -7.46 -0.26 6.88
C PHE A 66 -7.82 1.18 6.47
N GLY A 67 -6.96 1.88 5.74
CA GLY A 67 -7.27 3.19 5.17
C GLY A 67 -8.47 3.14 4.22
N LEU A 68 -8.56 2.13 3.36
CA LEU A 68 -9.71 1.91 2.48
C LEU A 68 -11.00 1.66 3.26
N LEU A 69 -10.94 0.85 4.32
CA LEU A 69 -12.09 0.58 5.19
C LEU A 69 -12.61 1.87 5.82
N LEU A 70 -11.73 2.71 6.36
CA LEU A 70 -12.12 3.99 6.96
C LEU A 70 -12.76 4.94 5.94
N GLU A 71 -12.26 4.99 4.71
CA GLU A 71 -12.87 5.78 3.63
C GLU A 71 -14.30 5.31 3.30
N ILE A 72 -14.50 4.00 3.19
CA ILE A 72 -15.84 3.44 2.98
C ILE A 72 -16.76 3.83 4.14
N LEU A 73 -16.28 3.76 5.39
CA LEU A 73 -17.06 4.17 6.56
C LEU A 73 -17.39 5.67 6.56
N MET A 74 -16.50 6.53 6.06
CA MET A 74 -16.76 7.97 5.91
C MET A 74 -17.82 8.27 4.85
N ILE A 75 -17.94 7.45 3.79
CA ILE A 75 -19.03 7.58 2.83
C ILE A 75 -20.35 7.10 3.40
N VAL A 76 -20.35 5.97 4.12
CA VAL A 76 -21.57 5.32 4.61
C VAL A 76 -22.14 6.01 5.86
N SER A 77 -21.28 6.64 6.68
CA SER A 77 -21.70 7.24 7.95
C SER A 77 -21.32 8.71 8.08
N ASN A 78 -22.34 9.56 8.24
CA ASN A 78 -22.18 10.99 8.48
C ASN A 78 -21.41 11.31 9.78
N THR A 79 -21.48 10.43 10.79
CA THR A 79 -20.74 10.59 12.05
C THR A 79 -19.24 10.48 11.83
N PHE A 80 -18.80 9.53 11.00
CA PHE A 80 -17.39 9.35 10.64
C PHE A 80 -16.91 10.47 9.70
N LYS A 81 -17.77 10.86 8.73
CA LYS A 81 -17.47 11.94 7.78
C LYS A 81 -17.13 13.28 8.44
N LEU A 82 -17.86 13.65 9.50
CA LEU A 82 -17.66 14.90 10.23
C LEU A 82 -16.52 14.82 11.26
N SER A 83 -15.98 13.62 11.53
CA SER A 83 -14.98 13.42 12.56
C SER A 83 -13.57 13.77 12.06
N LYS A 84 -12.96 14.81 12.66
CA LYS A 84 -11.55 15.14 12.41
C LYS A 84 -10.60 14.01 12.81
N ALA A 85 -10.96 13.24 13.83
CA ALA A 85 -10.14 12.12 14.30
C ALA A 85 -10.05 10.99 13.27
N VAL A 86 -11.14 10.72 12.55
CA VAL A 86 -11.18 9.66 11.52
C VAL A 86 -10.37 10.07 10.30
N ASN A 87 -10.49 11.33 9.87
CA ASN A 87 -9.65 11.89 8.80
C ASN A 87 -8.15 11.85 9.17
N LEU A 88 -7.80 12.20 10.42
CA LEU A 88 -6.42 12.09 10.91
C LEU A 88 -5.94 10.63 10.93
N LEU A 89 -6.79 9.71 11.36
CA LEU A 89 -6.46 8.28 11.38
C LEU A 89 -6.19 7.76 9.96
N CYS A 90 -6.99 8.17 8.97
CA CYS A 90 -6.75 7.81 7.57
C CYS A 90 -5.40 8.32 7.05
N LEU A 91 -5.06 9.57 7.38
CA LEU A 91 -3.76 10.15 7.05
C LEU A 91 -2.62 9.34 7.67
N VAL A 92 -2.71 9.01 8.97
CA VAL A 92 -1.71 8.19 9.68
C VAL A 92 -1.58 6.81 9.04
N CYS A 93 -2.69 6.16 8.69
CA CYS A 93 -2.66 4.87 8.01
C CYS A 93 -1.97 4.95 6.64
N CYS A 94 -2.23 6.00 5.86
CA CYS A 94 -1.55 6.21 4.58
C CYS A 94 -0.04 6.46 4.77
N ILE A 95 0.37 7.22 5.79
CA ILE A 95 1.79 7.44 6.10
C ILE A 95 2.48 6.13 6.45
N ILE A 96 1.89 5.32 7.34
CA ILE A 96 2.45 4.03 7.74
C ILE A 96 2.50 3.07 6.55
N ALA A 97 1.45 3.05 5.73
CA ALA A 97 1.41 2.26 4.51
C ALA A 97 2.55 2.61 3.56
N VAL A 98 2.68 3.89 3.21
CA VAL A 98 3.74 4.38 2.31
C VAL A 98 5.13 4.09 2.89
N ALA A 99 5.35 4.39 4.18
CA ALA A 99 6.63 4.14 4.82
C ALA A 99 6.99 2.66 4.81
N GLY A 100 6.05 1.78 5.17
CA GLY A 100 6.25 0.33 5.15
C GLY A 100 6.61 -0.18 3.76
N LEU A 101 5.80 0.16 2.75
CA LEU A 101 6.04 -0.29 1.38
C LEU A 101 7.34 0.26 0.78
N LEU A 102 7.64 1.55 1.01
CA LEU A 102 8.85 2.19 0.50
C LEU A 102 10.11 1.62 1.14
N ILE A 103 10.13 1.48 2.47
CA ILE A 103 11.29 0.88 3.18
C ILE A 103 11.45 -0.58 2.76
N GLY A 104 10.35 -1.34 2.64
CA GLY A 104 10.38 -2.71 2.16
C GLY A 104 11.00 -2.83 0.76
N LEU A 105 10.61 -1.95 -0.16
CA LEU A 105 11.19 -1.88 -1.52
C LEU A 105 12.66 -1.47 -1.51
N ILE A 106 13.06 -0.50 -0.68
CA ILE A 106 14.45 -0.05 -0.58
C ILE A 106 15.34 -1.19 -0.06
N VAL A 107 14.92 -1.86 1.02
CA VAL A 107 15.65 -3.01 1.56
C VAL A 107 15.73 -4.12 0.50
N TYR A 108 14.63 -4.36 -0.22
CA TYR A 108 14.62 -5.35 -1.28
C TYR A 108 15.64 -5.03 -2.38
N ALA A 109 15.58 -3.81 -2.92
CA ALA A 109 16.46 -3.36 -4.00
C ALA A 109 17.94 -3.32 -3.60
N ALA A 110 18.24 -3.05 -2.32
CA ALA A 110 19.61 -3.01 -1.82
C ALA A 110 20.22 -4.40 -1.62
N LYS A 111 19.42 -5.43 -1.33
CA LYS A 111 19.90 -6.75 -0.89
C LYS A 111 19.64 -7.88 -1.87
N PHE A 112 18.66 -7.73 -2.76
CA PHE A 112 18.27 -8.75 -3.72
C PHE A 112 18.40 -8.21 -5.14
N SER A 113 19.08 -8.97 -6.02
CA SER A 113 19.18 -8.65 -7.44
C SER A 113 18.06 -9.34 -8.23
N TYR A 114 17.51 -8.62 -9.22
CA TYR A 114 16.47 -9.08 -10.16
C TYR A 114 15.09 -9.35 -9.54
N GLY A 115 14.31 -8.28 -9.38
CA GLY A 115 12.89 -8.34 -9.02
C GLY A 115 12.01 -8.78 -10.19
N GLY A 116 11.16 -9.79 -9.97
CA GLY A 116 10.14 -10.18 -10.93
C GLY A 116 8.90 -9.27 -10.85
N TYR A 117 7.83 -9.64 -11.56
CA TYR A 117 6.60 -8.85 -11.66
C TYR A 117 5.96 -8.52 -10.31
N SER A 118 6.11 -9.37 -9.29
CA SER A 118 5.59 -9.09 -7.94
C SER A 118 6.17 -7.81 -7.34
N VAL A 119 7.45 -7.54 -7.59
CA VAL A 119 8.14 -6.33 -7.09
C VAL A 119 7.66 -5.09 -7.84
N TRP A 120 7.38 -5.23 -9.14
CA TRP A 120 6.80 -4.15 -9.95
C TRP A 120 5.36 -3.82 -9.52
N LEU A 121 4.55 -4.84 -9.21
CA LEU A 121 3.22 -4.64 -8.62
C LEU A 121 3.29 -3.98 -7.25
N LEU A 122 4.26 -4.37 -6.41
CA LEU A 122 4.46 -3.72 -5.13
C LEU A 122 4.86 -2.25 -5.32
N THR A 123 5.69 -1.96 -6.33
CA THR A 123 6.05 -0.58 -6.70
C THR A 123 4.82 0.21 -7.14
N ALA A 124 3.96 -0.36 -7.98
CA ALA A 124 2.69 0.26 -8.37
C ALA A 124 1.78 0.50 -7.15
N SER A 125 1.68 -0.47 -6.24
CA SER A 125 0.96 -0.33 -4.97
C SER A 125 1.48 0.83 -4.14
N THR A 126 2.80 0.98 -4.03
CA THR A 126 3.45 2.12 -3.35
C THR A 126 3.14 3.45 -4.02
N VAL A 127 3.14 3.52 -5.35
CA VAL A 127 2.80 4.75 -6.08
C VAL A 127 1.35 5.17 -5.79
N PHE A 128 0.39 4.24 -5.88
CA PHE A 128 -1.00 4.53 -5.52
C PHE A 128 -1.15 4.92 -4.05
N ALA A 129 -0.39 4.29 -3.13
CA ALA A 129 -0.38 4.68 -1.73
C ALA A 129 0.13 6.12 -1.52
N ILE A 130 1.16 6.52 -2.27
CA ILE A 130 1.71 7.89 -2.27
C ILE A 130 0.70 8.88 -2.82
N GLU A 131 0.02 8.55 -3.93
CA GLU A 131 -1.04 9.38 -4.50
C GLU A 131 -2.18 9.59 -3.49
N ALA A 132 -2.64 8.52 -2.83
CA ALA A 132 -3.64 8.61 -1.78
C ALA A 132 -3.19 9.52 -0.63
N LEU A 133 -1.92 9.42 -0.20
CA LEU A 133 -1.34 10.30 0.82
C LEU A 133 -1.35 11.78 0.38
N PHE A 134 -0.96 12.07 -0.87
CA PHE A 134 -1.01 13.44 -1.39
C PHE A 134 -2.43 14.00 -1.36
N PHE A 135 -3.42 13.18 -1.71
CA PHE A 135 -4.81 13.56 -1.60
C PHE A 135 -5.17 13.94 -0.15
N TYR A 136 -4.89 13.09 0.84
CA TYR A 136 -5.19 13.45 2.23
C TYR A 136 -4.47 14.72 2.72
N ILE A 137 -3.24 14.96 2.29
CA ILE A 137 -2.51 16.19 2.64
C ILE A 137 -3.21 17.42 2.06
N ILE A 138 -3.68 17.36 0.81
CA ILE A 138 -4.42 18.46 0.17
C ILE A 138 -5.75 18.69 0.90
N GLN A 139 -6.51 17.62 1.16
CA GLN A 139 -7.78 17.71 1.86
C GLN A 139 -7.63 18.33 3.26
N TRP A 140 -6.56 17.98 3.98
CA TRP A 140 -6.27 18.55 5.29
C TRP A 140 -5.92 20.05 5.24
N ARG A 141 -5.32 20.53 4.14
CA ARG A 141 -5.01 21.95 3.96
C ARG A 141 -6.21 22.79 3.53
N CYS A 142 -7.21 22.17 2.92
CA CYS A 142 -8.41 22.84 2.41
C CYS A 142 -9.61 22.79 3.38
N ALA A 143 -9.47 22.13 4.53
CA ALA A 143 -10.49 21.99 5.58
C ALA A 143 -10.26 22.99 6.73
#